data_AF-A0A7C6FJ01-F1
#
_entry.id   AF-A0A7C6FJ01-F1
#
_cell.length_a   1.000
_cell.length_b   1.000
_cell.length_c   1.000
_cell.angle_alpha   90.00
_cell.angle_beta   90.00
_cell.angle_gamma   90.00
#
_symmetry.space_group_name_H-M   'P 1'
#
loop_
_entity.id
_entity.type
_entity.pdbx_description
1 polymer ?
#
loop_
_entity_poly.entity_id
_entity_poly.type
_entity_poly.pdbx_seq_one_letter_code
_entity_poly.pdbx_strand_id
1 'polypeptide(L)' 'MRCACPFCGDFMPQAQNQARCVCPHCGYVCAACISRDTPLDLDTIRQMAEDKVFEPAEPPDLTGES' A
#
# COMPACT_ATOMS: atom_id res chain seq x y z
N MET A 1 -6.91 -9.17 4.82
CA MET A 1 -6.26 -7.86 4.66
C MET A 1 -7.21 -6.94 3.91
N ARG A 2 -7.34 -5.67 4.30
CA ARG A 2 -8.18 -4.68 3.63
C ARG A 2 -7.24 -3.60 3.08
N CYS A 3 -7.14 -3.47 1.77
CA CYS A 3 -6.26 -2.49 1.12
C CYS A 3 -7.06 -1.19 0.86
N ALA A 4 -6.43 -0.02 1.03
CA ALA A 4 -6.97 1.29 0.64
C ALA A 4 -6.21 1.80 -0.59
N CYS A 5 -6.88 2.54 -1.48
CA CYS A 5 -6.24 3.06 -2.69
C CYS A 5 -5.24 4.18 -2.34
N PRO A 6 -3.98 4.14 -2.79
CA PRO A 6 -3.01 5.20 -2.52
C PRO A 6 -3.32 6.52 -3.24
N PHE A 7 -4.22 6.50 -4.24
CA PHE A 7 -4.55 7.68 -5.04
C PHE A 7 -5.83 8.38 -4.58
N CYS A 8 -6.86 7.61 -4.18
CA CYS A 8 -8.15 8.19 -3.76
C CYS A 8 -8.54 7.86 -2.31
N GLY A 9 -7.78 7.02 -1.60
CA GLY A 9 -8.07 6.64 -0.21
C GLY A 9 -9.20 5.63 -0.05
N ASP A 10 -9.96 5.33 -1.12
CA ASP A 10 -11.12 4.46 -1.02
C ASP A 10 -10.79 3.00 -0.69
N PHE A 11 -11.76 2.37 -0.06
CA PHE A 11 -11.74 0.94 0.22
C PHE A 11 -11.65 0.13 -1.07
N MET A 12 -10.65 -0.75 -1.14
CA MET A 12 -10.46 -1.64 -2.28
C MET A 12 -10.94 -3.06 -1.95
N PRO A 13 -12.06 -3.53 -2.52
CA PRO A 13 -12.51 -4.90 -2.32
C PRO A 13 -11.52 -5.90 -2.97
N GLN A 14 -11.36 -7.06 -2.34
CA GLN A 14 -10.62 -8.17 -2.95
C GLN A 14 -11.46 -8.75 -4.09
N ALA A 15 -10.85 -8.93 -5.27
CA ALA A 15 -11.52 -9.63 -6.35
C ALA A 15 -11.75 -11.11 -5.96
N GLN A 16 -12.94 -11.66 -6.23
CA GLN A 16 -13.29 -13.01 -5.79
C GLN A 16 -12.38 -14.11 -6.36
N ASN A 17 -11.85 -13.92 -7.57
CA ASN A 17 -11.03 -14.93 -8.27
C ASN A 17 -9.53 -14.61 -8.30
N GLN A 18 -9.11 -13.48 -7.72
CA GLN A 18 -7.73 -13.01 -7.79
C GLN A 18 -7.35 -12.49 -6.41
N ALA A 19 -6.22 -12.94 -5.86
CA ALA A 19 -5.76 -12.56 -4.51
C ALA A 19 -5.25 -11.10 -4.44
N ARG A 20 -5.93 -10.19 -5.13
CA ARG A 20 -5.56 -8.78 -5.27
C ARG A 20 -6.77 -7.90 -5.00
N CYS A 21 -6.49 -6.73 -4.42
CA CYS A 21 -7.49 -5.69 -4.25
C CYS A 21 -7.42 -4.73 -5.44
N VAL A 22 -8.58 -4.30 -5.93
CA VAL A 22 -8.70 -3.37 -7.07
C VAL A 22 -9.54 -2.17 -6.65
N CYS A 23 -9.09 -0.96 -6.98
CA CYS A 23 -9.83 0.27 -6.69
C CYS A 23 -11.03 0.39 -7.64
N PRO A 24 -12.26 0.56 -7.14
CA PRO A 24 -13.44 0.68 -8.01
C PRO A 24 -13.51 2.02 -8.76
N HIS A 25 -12.74 3.02 -8.33
CA HIS A 25 -12.76 4.37 -8.93
C HIS A 25 -11.69 4.57 -10.00
N CYS A 26 -10.44 4.16 -9.73
CA CYS A 26 -9.31 4.39 -10.64
C CYS A 26 -8.74 3.11 -11.27
N GLY A 27 -9.21 1.92 -10.86
CA GLY A 27 -8.72 0.64 -11.37
C GLY A 27 -7.33 0.23 -10.87
N TYR A 28 -6.71 1.01 -9.97
CA TYR A 28 -5.42 0.63 -9.37
C TYR A 28 -5.51 -0.77 -8.74
N VAL A 29 -4.50 -1.60 -9.01
CA VAL A 29 -4.36 -2.94 -8.44
C VAL A 29 -3.31 -2.85 -7.35
N CYS A 30 -3.66 -3.24 -6.13
CA CYS A 30 -2.73 -3.14 -5.00
C CYS A 30 -1.53 -4.08 -5.20
N ALA A 31 -0.33 -3.50 -5.25
CA ALA A 31 0.94 -4.23 -5.38
C ALA A 31 1.44 -4.85 -4.07
N ALA A 32 0.86 -4.49 -2.92
CA ALA A 32 1.19 -5.05 -1.61
C ALA A 32 0.28 -6.23 -1.21
N CYS A 33 -0.94 -6.26 -1.77
CA CYS A 33 -1.88 -7.36 -1.58
C CYS A 33 -1.39 -8.56 -2.45
N ILE A 34 -1.14 -9.73 -1.83
CA ILE A 34 -0.72 -11.05 -2.40
C ILE A 34 -0.43 -11.04 -3.91
N SER A 35 0.66 -10.38 -4.33
CA SER A 35 1.24 -10.46 -5.69
C SER A 35 2.62 -9.79 -5.72
N ARG A 36 3.61 -10.45 -5.10
CA ARG A 36 4.87 -10.65 -5.78
C ARG A 36 5.11 -12.15 -5.78
N ASP A 37 5.29 -12.74 -6.96
CA ASP A 37 5.68 -14.14 -7.15
C ASP A 37 7.08 -14.44 -6.57
N THR A 38 7.75 -13.45 -5.98
CA THR A 38 9.04 -13.62 -5.34
C THR A 38 9.08 -12.78 -4.06
N PRO A 39 9.27 -13.40 -2.88
CA PRO A 39 9.67 -12.68 -1.69
C PRO A 39 10.90 -11.82 -2.00
N LEU A 40 10.99 -10.63 -1.41
CA LEU A 40 12.25 -9.89 -1.42
C LEU A 40 13.31 -10.67 -0.63
N ASP A 41 14.54 -10.67 -1.11
CA ASP A 41 15.66 -11.22 -0.37
C ASP A 41 15.97 -10.35 0.87
N LEU A 42 16.51 -10.97 1.93
CA LEU A 42 16.84 -10.31 3.18
C LEU A 42 17.77 -9.11 2.99
N ASP A 43 18.76 -9.21 2.10
CA ASP A 43 19.70 -8.11 1.87
C ASP A 43 19.04 -6.92 1.16
N THR A 44 18.05 -7.18 0.29
CA THR A 44 17.25 -6.10 -0.31
C THR A 44 16.40 -5.39 0.74
N ILE A 45 15.82 -6.14 1.68
CA ILE A 45 15.04 -5.57 2.78
C ILE A 45 15.91 -4.69 3.68
N ARG A 46 17.14 -5.12 3.99
CA ARG A 46 18.10 -4.33 4.79
C ARG A 46 18.46 -3.02 4.11
N GLN A 47 18.82 -3.06 2.83
CA GLN A 47 19.15 -1.86 2.06
C GLN A 47 17.98 -0.85 2.03
N MET A 48 16.74 -1.32 1.82
CA MET A 48 15.56 -0.44 1.82
C MET A 48 15.29 0.23 3.18
N ALA A 49 15.66 -0.43 4.29
CA ALA A 49 15.54 0.13 5.62
C ALA A 49 16.62 1.21 5.88
N GLU A 50 17.84 1.00 5.39
CA GLU A 50 18.94 1.98 5.46
C GLU A 50 18.62 3.21 4.60
N ASP A 51 18.07 3.00 3.41
CA ASP A 51 17.69 4.04 2.45
C ASP A 51 16.46 4.86 2.87
N LYS A 52 15.86 4.58 4.04
CA LYS A 52 14.71 5.32 4.60
C LYS A 52 13.51 5.43 3.64
N VAL A 53 13.38 4.49 2.70
CA VAL A 53 12.32 4.47 1.67
C VAL A 53 10.91 4.43 2.27
N PHE A 54 10.79 3.92 3.49
CA PHE A 54 9.54 3.82 4.23
C PHE A 54 9.43 4.81 5.39
N GLU A 55 10.18 5.92 5.39
CA GLU A 55 9.96 6.96 6.39
C GLU A 55 8.49 7.40 6.35
N PRO A 56 7.76 7.25 7.48
CA PRO A 56 6.37 7.63 7.52
C PRO A 56 6.30 9.12 7.23
N ALA A 57 5.58 9.52 6.19
CA ALA A 57 5.19 10.90 6.01
C ALA A 57 4.56 11.37 7.33
N GLU A 58 4.97 12.53 7.84
CA GLU A 58 4.33 13.11 9.02
C GLU A 58 2.81 13.07 8.80
N PRO A 59 2.05 12.47 9.74
CA PRO A 59 0.61 12.49 9.62
C PRO A 59 0.18 13.95 9.50
N PRO A 60 -0.75 14.29 8.60
CA PRO A 60 -1.21 15.68 8.50
C PRO A 60 -1.66 16.16 9.88
N ASP A 61 -1.19 17.33 10.28
CA ASP A 61 -1.62 17.96 11.53
C ASP A 61 -3.13 18.20 11.44
N LEU A 62 -3.90 17.39 12.19
CA LEU A 62 -5.36 17.49 12.26
C LEU A 62 -5.80 18.46 13.37
N THR A 63 -4.91 19.35 13.84
CA THR A 63 -5.20 20.32 14.91
C THR A 63 -5.43 21.73 14.37
N GLY A 64 -6.45 21.87 13.53
CA GLY A 64 -7.11 23.12 13.16
C GLY A 64 -8.41 22.76 12.43
N GLU A 65 -9.61 23.18 12.81
CA GLU A 65 -10.05 24.47 13.35
C GLU A 65 -11.20 24.30 14.37
N SER A 66 -11.39 25.35 15.16
CA SER A 66 -12.43 25.55 16.19
C SER A 66 -13.80 25.87 15.61
#